data_AF-K1SWX6-F1
#
_entry.id   AF-K1SWX6-F1
#
_cell.length_a   1.000
_cell.length_b   1.000
_cell.length_c   1.000
_cell.angle_alpha   90.00
_cell.angle_beta   90.00
_cell.angle_gamma   90.00
#
_symmetry.space_group_name_H-M   'P 1'
#
loop_
_entity.id
_entity.type
_entity.pdbx_description
1 polymer ?
#
loop_
_entity_poly.entity_id
_entity_poly.type
_entity_poly.pdbx_seq_one_letter_code
_entity_poly.pdbx_strand_id
1 'polypeptide(L)' 'LAMKYRTAVNELEDCTNKKFSKLYMVGGGTKDKFLSELTADSLGIEVSSGPVEATSYGNIAIQLIADGEIRDIETAEKL' A
#
# COMPACT_ATOMS: atom_id res chain seq x y z
N LEU A 1 5.61 5.34 15.32
CA LEU A 1 4.79 5.22 14.09
C LEU A 1 4.50 3.75 13.76
N ALA A 2 5.49 2.84 13.80
CA ALA A 2 5.28 1.39 13.68
C ALA A 2 4.14 0.81 14.54
N MET A 3 4.01 1.23 15.80
CA MET A 3 2.89 0.78 16.66
C MET A 3 1.53 1.30 16.20
N LYS A 4 1.46 2.46 15.54
CA LYS A 4 0.19 2.96 14.97
C LYS A 4 -0.24 2.10 13.77
N TYR A 5 0.70 1.62 12.96
CA TYR A 5 0.39 0.63 11.91
C TYR A 5 -0.17 -0.65 12.52
N ARG A 6 0.42 -1.15 13.61
CA ARG A 6 -0.11 -2.32 14.33
C ARG A 6 -1.53 -2.11 14.84
N THR A 7 -1.80 -0.97 15.47
CA THR A 7 -3.15 -0.63 15.91
C THR A 7 -4.14 -0.61 14.74
N ALA A 8 -3.81 0.08 13.64
CA ALA A 8 -4.67 0.18 12.48
C ALA A 8 -4.93 -1.18 11.79
N VAL A 9 -3.90 -2.04 11.69
CA VAL A 9 -4.08 -3.39 11.15
C VAL A 9 -5.00 -4.21 12.04
N ASN A 10 -4.81 -4.20 13.37
CA ASN A 10 -5.72 -4.90 14.28
C ASN A 10 -7.16 -4.40 14.16
N GLU A 11 -7.38 -3.08 14.09
CA GLU A 11 -8.70 -2.49 13.89
C GLU A 11 -9.33 -2.95 12.55
N LEU A 12 -8.53 -3.05 11.48
CA LEU A 12 -8.99 -3.59 10.20
C LEU A 12 -9.36 -5.06 10.30
N GLU A 13 -8.57 -5.87 11.02
CA GLU A 13 -8.88 -7.28 11.24
C GLU A 13 -10.18 -7.45 12.02
N ASP A 14 -10.39 -6.65 13.07
CA ASP A 14 -11.62 -6.66 13.87
C ASP A 14 -12.84 -6.20 13.04
N CYS A 15 -12.70 -5.16 12.21
CA CYS A 15 -13.78 -4.65 11.36
C CYS A 15 -14.16 -5.59 10.22
N THR A 16 -13.17 -6.29 9.65
CA THR A 16 -13.37 -7.10 8.43
C THR A 16 -13.46 -8.60 8.70
N ASN A 17 -13.11 -9.03 9.92
CA ASN A 17 -12.94 -10.43 10.31
C ASN A 17 -11.99 -11.20 9.38
N LYS A 18 -10.97 -10.51 8.85
CA LYS A 18 -9.93 -11.06 7.96
C LYS A 18 -8.56 -10.90 8.62
N LYS A 19 -7.64 -11.81 8.32
CA LYS A 19 -6.23 -11.68 8.67
C LYS A 19 -5.42 -11.20 7.48
N PHE A 20 -4.46 -10.31 7.73
CA PHE A 20 -3.58 -9.78 6.70
C PHE A 20 -2.19 -10.37 6.84
N SER A 21 -1.57 -10.78 5.73
CA SER A 21 -0.21 -11.34 5.71
C SER A 21 0.83 -10.40 5.11
N LYS A 22 0.40 -9.24 4.60
CA LYS A 22 1.26 -8.29 3.92
C LYS A 22 0.72 -6.86 4.00
N LEU A 23 1.61 -5.90 4.21
CA LEU A 23 1.37 -4.47 4.12
C LEU A 23 2.16 -3.90 2.94
N TYR A 24 1.47 -3.25 2.01
CA TYR A 24 2.09 -2.45 0.94
C TYR A 24 2.13 -0.99 1.39
N MET A 25 3.32 -0.52 1.77
CA MET A 25 3.53 0.87 2.14
C MET A 25 3.79 1.70 0.88
N VAL A 26 3.16 2.86 0.75
CA VAL A 26 3.32 3.78 -0.39
C VAL A 26 3.50 5.22 0.09
N GLY A 27 3.89 6.12 -0.82
CA GLY A 27 4.07 7.54 -0.50
C GLY A 27 5.42 7.85 0.17
N GLY A 28 5.56 9.06 0.72
CA GLY A 28 6.85 9.54 1.25
C GLY A 28 7.44 8.70 2.40
N GLY A 29 6.59 8.00 3.16
CA GLY A 29 6.99 7.14 4.27
C GLY A 29 7.82 5.92 3.86
N THR A 30 7.77 5.50 2.58
CA THR A 30 8.54 4.35 2.09
C THR A 30 10.04 4.60 2.02
N LYS A 31 10.47 5.87 2.03
CA LYS A 31 11.90 6.23 2.03
C LYS A 31 12.60 5.93 3.36
N ASP A 32 11.83 5.79 4.45
CA ASP A 32 12.35 5.46 5.77
C ASP A 32 12.41 3.93 5.95
N LYS A 33 13.57 3.36 5.60
CA LYS A 33 13.83 1.93 5.73
C LYS A 33 13.72 1.44 7.18
N PHE A 34 14.22 2.24 8.12
CA PHE A 34 14.21 1.89 9.53
C PHE A 34 12.78 1.81 10.06
N LEU A 35 11.93 2.77 9.68
CA LEU A 35 10.50 2.69 9.99
C LEU A 35 9.83 1.45 9.36
N SER A 36 10.19 1.11 8.12
CA SER A 36 9.64 -0.05 7.41
C SER A 36 9.98 -1.35 8.13
N GLU A 37 11.24 -1.51 8.57
CA GLU A 37 11.72 -2.64 9.37
C GLU A 37 11.00 -2.71 10.73
N LEU A 38 10.94 -1.61 11.48
CA LEU A 38 10.21 -1.56 12.75
C LEU A 38 8.72 -1.90 12.59
N THR A 39 8.14 -1.56 11.43
CA THR A 39 6.74 -1.87 11.12
C THR A 39 6.56 -3.35 10.78
N ALA A 40 7.50 -3.96 10.07
CA ALA A 40 7.51 -5.40 9.82
C ALA A 40 7.63 -6.17 11.14
N ASP A 41 8.56 -5.76 12.01
CA ASP A 41 8.75 -6.36 13.33
C ASP A 41 7.52 -6.20 14.22
N SER A 42 6.86 -5.03 14.18
CA SER A 42 5.69 -4.79 15.03
C SER A 42 4.46 -5.58 14.60
N LEU A 43 4.30 -5.82 13.29
CA LEU A 43 3.17 -6.53 12.70
C LEU A 43 3.39 -8.05 12.64
N GLY A 44 4.65 -8.50 12.49
CA GLY A 44 4.96 -9.90 12.23
C GLY A 44 4.52 -10.37 10.83
N ILE A 45 4.34 -9.44 9.88
CA ILE A 45 3.91 -9.71 8.51
C ILE A 45 4.83 -9.02 7.51
N GLU A 46 4.79 -9.43 6.24
CA GLU A 46 5.64 -8.83 5.20
C GLU A 46 5.29 -7.34 5.00
N VAL A 47 6.29 -6.46 4.99
CA VAL A 47 6.12 -5.05 4.61
C VAL A 47 6.89 -4.80 3.31
N SER A 48 6.16 -4.46 2.25
CA SER A 48 6.72 -4.10 0.94
C SER A 48 6.55 -2.61 0.70
N SER A 49 7.62 -1.94 0.31
CA SER A 49 7.61 -0.52 -0.05
C SER A 49 7.37 -0.36 -1.56
N GLY A 50 6.23 0.22 -1.92
CA GLY A 50 5.90 0.63 -3.28
C GLY A 50 6.52 1.98 -3.66
N PRO A 51 6.25 2.46 -4.89
CA PRO A 51 6.78 3.74 -5.37
C PRO A 51 6.28 4.90 -4.51
N VAL A 52 7.14 5.91 -4.37
CA VAL A 52 6.82 7.14 -3.61
C VAL A 52 5.69 7.90 -4.31
N GLU A 53 5.64 7.80 -5.64
CA GLU A 53 4.71 8.44 -6.55
C GLU A 53 3.42 7.64 -6.77
N ALA A 54 3.11 6.63 -5.93
CA ALA A 54 1.93 5.77 -6.07
C ALA A 54 0.62 6.56 -6.26
N THR A 55 0.45 7.67 -5.54
CA THR A 55 -0.72 8.57 -5.71
C THR A 55 -0.79 9.15 -7.12
N SER A 56 0.34 9.59 -7.67
CA SER A 56 0.43 10.15 -9.02
C SER A 56 0.15 9.08 -10.07
N TYR A 57 0.70 7.87 -9.90
CA TYR A 57 0.45 6.75 -10.80
C TYR A 57 -1.04 6.36 -10.83
N GLY A 58 -1.70 6.25 -9.68
CA GLY A 58 -3.13 5.96 -9.63
C GLY A 58 -3.98 7.06 -10.29
N ASN A 59 -3.58 8.32 -10.13
CA ASN A 59 -4.26 9.46 -10.75
C ASN A 59 -4.13 9.48 -12.28
N ILE A 60 -2.95 9.15 -12.81
CA ILE A 60 -2.73 9.02 -14.25
C ILE A 60 -3.49 7.80 -14.80
N ALA A 61 -3.42 6.67 -14.11
CA ALA A 61 -4.08 5.43 -14.53
C ALA A 61 -5.59 5.64 -14.73
N ILE A 62 -6.28 6.26 -13.77
CA ILE A 62 -7.73 6.49 -13.90
C ILE A 62 -8.07 7.49 -15.01
N GLN A 63 -7.20 8.47 -15.29
CA GLN A 63 -7.38 9.39 -16.40
C GLN A 63 -7.22 8.70 -17.75
N LEU A 64 -6.21 7.85 -17.91
CA LEU A 64 -6.01 7.06 -19.13
C LEU A 64 -7.15 6.05 -19.35
N ILE A 65 -7.71 5.48 -18.28
CA ILE A 65 -8.90 4.63 -18.37
C ILE A 65 -10.12 5.46 -18.83
N ALA A 66 -10.30 6.65 -18.28
CA ALA A 66 -11.40 7.53 -18.67
C ALA A 66 -11.30 8.03 -20.12
N ASP A 67 -10.07 8.23 -20.62
CA ASP A 67 -9.79 8.63 -22.01
C ASP A 67 -9.86 7.45 -23.00
N GLY A 68 -9.97 6.21 -22.49
CA GLY A 68 -10.03 4.99 -23.30
C GLY A 68 -8.67 4.49 -23.80
N GLU A 69 -7.57 5.14 -23.41
CA GLU A 69 -6.19 4.75 -23.73
C GLU A 69 -5.77 3.46 -23.02
N ILE A 70 -6.32 3.20 -21.83
CA ILE A 70 -6.16 1.93 -21.10
C ILE A 70 -7.54 1.31 -20.85
N ARG A 71 -7.66 -0.01 -21.07
CA ARG A 71 -8.93 -0.72 -20.93
C ARG A 71 -9.50 -0.68 -19.50
N ASP A 72 -8.65 -0.94 -18.51
CA ASP A 72 -9.04 -1.13 -17.11
C ASP A 72 -7.83 -1.07 -16.15
N ILE A 73 -8.13 -1.17 -14.86
CA ILE A 73 -7.11 -1.13 -13.80
C ILE A 73 -6.14 -2.31 -13.87
N GLU A 74 -6.60 -3.49 -14.27
CA GLU A 74 -5.76 -4.70 -14.42
C GLU A 74 -4.70 -4.52 -15.50
N THR A 75 -5.02 -3.76 -16.56
CA THR A 75 -4.07 -3.38 -17.60
C THR A 75 -3.10 -2.34 -17.07
N ALA A 76 -3.59 -1.34 -16.32
CA ALA A 76 -2.76 -0.29 -15.73
C ALA A 76 -1.72 -0.83 -14.73
N GLU A 77 -2.06 -1.86 -13.95
CA GLU A 77 -1.15 -2.50 -12.98
C GLU A 77 0.04 -3.24 -13.63
N LYS A 78 -0.02 -3.52 -14.94
CA LYS A 78 1.02 -4.25 -15.69
C LYS A 78 1.95 -3.35 -16.50
N LEU A 79 1.69 -2.06 -16.55
CA LEU A 79 2.52 -1.05 -17.21
C LEU A 79 3.68 -0.63 -16.31
#